data_AF-A0A6A6SJV3-F1
#
_entry.id   AF-A0A6A6SJV3-F1
#
_cell.length_a   1.000
_cell.length_b   1.000
_cell.length_c   1.000
_cell.angle_alpha   90.00
_cell.angle_beta   90.00
_cell.angle_gamma   90.00
#
_symmetry.space_group_name_H-M   'P 1'
#
loop_
_entity.id
_entity.type
_entity.pdbx_description
1 polymer ?
#
loop_
_entity_poly.entity_id
_entity_poly.type
_entity_poly.pdbx_seq_one_letter_code
_entity_poly.pdbx_strand_id
1 'polypeptide(L)'
;MPVPIGQLDILKAQEDLNIVWMAYYLVSTILPIYGVFCGVGIFLTVLRIWVRIHFARETFRNPLGLDDLFIVLGLIVVSTCTGIQFYNGLKGTGGGPANKQEQQIIIGHKVDYTMLIIEKLAFGFIKLSLLFFFRRIFGFWPSFRRWNNILIGLVAAWTIAFALADLLLCGTHIEMHWAIDQAPGKKYCGSTGALLIAFAITSVLTDAMVLSLPLPYIGKLQMARARKWAASFIFLLGGISTLAGVFRSIFLCVSVSQGWFGWGYKTGPGYVEPLVLQIFNPTFWVMMEMYLGTWAANLPALAPLMRSMNAKYRLYSSTVYRKLSFTHAPGSGGTGRKGSGPDEWLTVARQPESGNSSSLNENAGENGNALQVRIESGHMSDVDEFRV
;
A
#
# COMPACT_ATOMS: atom_id res chain seq x y z
N MET A 1 39.17 8.93 44.36
CA MET A 1 40.25 9.56 43.58
C MET A 1 39.58 10.45 42.54
N PRO A 2 39.84 11.77 42.53
CA PRO A 2 39.21 12.67 41.57
C PRO A 2 39.80 12.39 40.18
N VAL A 3 38.92 12.06 39.22
CA VAL A 3 39.30 11.91 37.81
C VAL A 3 39.73 13.30 37.31
N PRO A 4 40.91 13.45 36.70
CA PRO A 4 41.38 14.75 36.22
C PRO A 4 40.41 15.28 35.15
N ILE A 5 40.04 16.56 35.29
CA ILE A 5 39.01 17.26 34.49
C ILE A 5 39.19 17.05 32.98
N GLY A 6 40.44 16.96 32.50
CA GLY A 6 40.74 16.69 31.09
C GLY A 6 40.33 15.29 30.57
N GLN A 7 40.25 14.26 31.41
CA GLN A 7 39.75 12.95 30.98
C GLN A 7 38.23 12.93 30.80
N LEU A 8 37.49 13.72 31.58
CA LEU A 8 36.05 13.84 31.44
C LEU A 8 35.69 14.58 30.13
N ASP A 9 36.46 15.60 29.78
CA ASP A 9 36.29 16.34 28.52
C ASP A 9 36.65 15.49 27.30
N ILE A 10 37.67 14.64 27.39
CA ILE A 10 38.04 13.71 26.30
C ILE A 10 36.99 12.61 26.16
N LEU A 11 36.47 12.06 27.27
CA LEU A 11 35.40 11.06 27.23
C LEU A 11 34.10 11.65 26.68
N LYS A 12 33.77 12.89 27.05
CA LYS A 12 32.60 13.61 26.54
C LYS A 12 32.78 14.00 25.07
N ALA A 13 33.96 14.44 24.66
CA ALA A 13 34.28 14.67 23.26
C ALA A 13 34.26 13.38 22.42
N GLN A 14 34.69 12.25 23.00
CA GLN A 14 34.63 10.93 22.37
C GLN A 14 33.19 10.40 22.32
N GLU A 15 32.38 10.66 23.35
CA GLU A 15 30.96 10.30 23.41
C GLU A 15 30.14 11.15 22.43
N ASP A 16 30.40 12.46 22.36
CA ASP A 16 29.85 13.38 21.37
C ASP A 16 30.33 12.99 19.95
N LEU A 17 31.59 12.58 19.76
CA LEU A 17 32.07 12.02 18.49
C LEU A 17 31.30 10.75 18.14
N ASN A 18 31.18 9.81 19.07
CA ASN A 18 30.49 8.54 18.85
C ASN A 18 29.00 8.75 18.57
N ILE A 19 28.36 9.72 19.22
CA ILE A 19 26.98 10.13 18.93
C ILE A 19 26.89 10.75 17.54
N VAL A 20 27.82 11.61 17.13
CA VAL A 20 27.85 12.20 15.77
C VAL A 20 28.09 11.13 14.70
N TRP A 21 28.98 10.15 14.95
CA TRP A 21 29.25 9.02 14.05
C TRP A 21 28.11 7.99 14.01
N MET A 22 27.34 7.85 15.08
CA MET A 22 26.14 6.99 15.14
C MET A 22 24.89 7.70 14.58
N ALA A 23 24.84 9.03 14.65
CA ALA A 23 23.69 9.83 14.22
C ALA A 23 23.70 10.12 12.72
N TYR A 24 24.89 10.31 12.11
CA TYR A 24 24.99 10.16 10.66
C TYR A 24 24.93 8.67 10.33
N TYR A 25 23.75 8.17 9.96
CA TYR A 25 23.64 6.87 9.30
C TYR A 25 24.68 6.83 8.18
N LEU A 26 25.72 6.03 8.36
CA LEU A 26 26.76 5.88 7.35
C LEU A 26 26.06 5.49 6.05
N VAL A 27 26.35 6.18 4.94
CA VAL A 27 25.70 5.94 3.64
C VAL A 27 25.66 4.44 3.29
N SER A 28 26.67 3.69 3.75
CA SER A 28 26.77 2.23 3.64
C SER A 28 25.67 1.43 4.35
N THR A 29 25.01 1.96 5.38
CA THR A 29 23.88 1.33 6.10
C THR A 29 22.53 1.67 5.50
N ILE A 30 22.35 2.90 4.99
CA ILE A 30 21.08 3.36 4.43
C ILE A 30 20.80 2.73 3.06
N LEU A 31 21.80 2.67 2.19
CA LEU A 31 21.63 2.19 0.81
C LEU A 31 21.12 0.73 0.75
N PRO A 32 21.66 -0.22 1.53
CA PRO A 32 21.10 -1.57 1.60
C PRO A 32 19.64 -1.60 2.05
N ILE A 33 19.25 -0.75 3.02
CA ILE A 33 17.87 -0.66 3.50
C ILE A 33 16.95 -0.23 2.35
N TYR A 34 17.33 0.81 1.59
CA TYR A 34 16.57 1.24 0.43
C TYR A 34 16.43 0.14 -0.62
N GLY A 35 17.52 -0.59 -0.91
CA GLY A 35 17.51 -1.71 -1.85
C GLY A 35 16.55 -2.82 -1.42
N VAL A 36 16.60 -3.25 -0.16
CA VAL A 36 15.71 -4.28 0.40
C VAL A 36 14.26 -3.82 0.34
N PHE A 37 13.97 -2.59 0.77
CA PHE A 37 12.60 -2.10 0.83
C PHE A 37 11.97 -1.93 -0.55
N CYS A 38 12.75 -1.42 -1.50
CA CYS A 38 12.36 -1.34 -2.91
C CYS A 38 12.14 -2.75 -3.49
N GLY A 39 13.04 -3.69 -3.22
CA GLY A 39 12.93 -5.09 -3.66
C GLY A 39 11.64 -5.77 -3.17
N VAL A 40 11.27 -5.57 -1.90
CA VAL A 40 9.98 -6.04 -1.37
C VAL A 40 8.81 -5.39 -2.11
N GLY A 41 8.87 -4.10 -2.41
CA GLY A 41 7.84 -3.39 -3.18
C GLY A 41 7.66 -3.96 -4.59
N ILE A 42 8.76 -4.26 -5.28
CA ILE A 42 8.76 -4.90 -6.60
C ILE A 42 8.14 -6.29 -6.50
N PHE A 43 8.60 -7.11 -5.54
CA PHE A 43 8.07 -8.46 -5.33
C PHE A 43 6.55 -8.46 -5.07
N LEU A 44 6.06 -7.58 -4.18
CA LEU A 44 4.64 -7.47 -3.89
C LEU A 44 3.82 -7.03 -5.10
N THR A 45 4.36 -6.13 -5.94
CA THR A 45 3.67 -5.67 -7.16
C THR A 45 3.61 -6.76 -8.22
N VAL A 46 4.71 -7.50 -8.42
CA VAL A 46 4.75 -8.68 -9.32
C VAL A 46 3.76 -9.74 -8.85
N LEU A 47 3.75 -10.03 -7.54
CA LEU A 47 2.82 -10.98 -6.95
C LEU A 47 1.37 -10.52 -7.11
N ARG A 48 1.09 -9.22 -6.93
CA ARG A 48 -0.23 -8.63 -7.19
C ARG A 48 -0.67 -8.87 -8.63
N ILE A 49 0.16 -8.55 -9.61
CA ILE A 49 -0.16 -8.72 -11.04
C ILE A 49 -0.38 -10.21 -11.34
N TRP A 50 0.48 -11.09 -10.83
CA TRP A 50 0.35 -12.53 -11.01
C TRP A 50 -0.96 -13.08 -10.42
N VAL A 51 -1.31 -12.70 -9.19
CA VAL A 51 -2.58 -13.07 -8.54
C VAL A 51 -3.76 -12.56 -9.37
N ARG A 52 -3.72 -11.31 -9.84
CA ARG A 52 -4.79 -10.73 -10.67
C ARG A 52 -4.98 -11.51 -11.97
N ILE A 53 -3.91 -11.82 -12.69
CA ILE A 53 -3.98 -12.58 -13.95
C ILE A 53 -4.48 -14.00 -13.70
N HIS A 54 -3.97 -14.69 -12.67
CA HIS A 54 -4.34 -16.07 -12.37
C HIS A 54 -5.81 -16.19 -11.94
N PHE A 55 -6.27 -15.35 -11.00
CA PHE A 55 -7.66 -15.39 -10.52
C PHE A 55 -8.65 -14.73 -11.49
N ALA A 56 -8.20 -13.87 -12.40
CA ALA A 56 -9.07 -13.36 -13.47
C ALA A 56 -9.55 -14.48 -14.40
N ARG A 57 -8.73 -15.51 -14.64
CA ARG A 57 -9.11 -16.69 -15.44
C ARG A 57 -10.28 -17.47 -14.85
N GLU A 58 -10.47 -17.42 -13.52
CA GLU A 58 -11.51 -18.20 -12.83
C GLU A 58 -12.74 -17.37 -12.41
N THR A 59 -12.67 -16.04 -12.31
CA THR A 59 -13.78 -15.26 -11.68
C THR A 59 -14.10 -13.91 -12.32
N PHE A 60 -13.18 -13.23 -13.02
CA PHE A 60 -13.41 -11.84 -13.47
C PHE A 60 -13.04 -11.58 -14.93
N ARG A 61 -14.00 -11.07 -15.71
CA ARG A 61 -13.90 -10.76 -17.15
C ARG A 61 -12.91 -9.64 -17.52
N ASN A 62 -12.42 -8.85 -16.53
CA ASN A 62 -11.41 -7.79 -16.69
C ASN A 62 -10.24 -7.99 -15.70
N PRO A 63 -9.05 -8.43 -16.17
CA PRO A 63 -7.93 -8.78 -15.28
C PRO A 63 -7.24 -7.56 -14.67
N LEU A 64 -7.04 -6.49 -15.45
CA LEU A 64 -6.24 -5.32 -15.07
C LEU A 64 -7.13 -4.09 -14.94
N GLY A 65 -7.02 -3.39 -13.82
CA GLY A 65 -7.70 -2.12 -13.58
C GLY A 65 -6.75 -0.93 -13.66
N LEU A 66 -7.30 0.28 -13.69
CA LEU A 66 -6.52 1.51 -13.53
C LEU A 66 -5.72 1.51 -12.23
N ASP A 67 -6.21 0.82 -11.19
CA ASP A 67 -5.47 0.61 -9.94
C ASP A 67 -4.13 -0.09 -10.15
N ASP A 68 -4.05 -1.04 -11.10
CA ASP A 68 -2.83 -1.78 -11.41
C ASP A 68 -1.87 -0.95 -12.29
N LEU A 69 -2.39 -0.08 -13.15
CA LEU A 69 -1.57 0.86 -13.93
C LEU A 69 -0.87 1.88 -13.03
N PHE A 70 -1.61 2.55 -12.15
CA PHE A 70 -1.05 3.59 -11.29
C PHE A 70 -0.04 3.05 -10.29
N ILE A 71 -0.22 1.82 -9.77
CA ILE A 71 0.80 1.24 -8.87
C ILE A 71 2.10 0.90 -9.61
N VAL A 72 2.01 0.44 -10.87
CA VAL A 72 3.20 0.14 -11.68
C VAL A 72 3.95 1.42 -12.01
N LEU A 73 3.23 2.47 -12.41
CA LEU A 73 3.83 3.80 -12.61
C LEU A 73 4.47 4.30 -11.31
N GLY A 74 3.76 4.22 -10.18
CA GLY A 74 4.30 4.56 -8.87
C GLY A 74 5.58 3.78 -8.53
N LEU A 75 5.60 2.47 -8.78
CA LEU A 75 6.76 1.61 -8.53
C LEU A 75 7.96 1.99 -9.40
N ILE A 76 7.75 2.31 -10.67
CA ILE A 76 8.83 2.78 -11.57
C ILE A 76 9.44 4.06 -11.01
N VAL A 77 8.59 5.00 -10.58
CA VAL A 77 9.03 6.28 -10.00
C VAL A 77 9.78 6.04 -8.68
N VAL A 78 9.25 5.23 -7.77
CA VAL A 78 9.92 4.87 -6.50
C VAL A 78 11.25 4.18 -6.75
N SER A 79 11.33 3.26 -7.71
CA SER A 79 12.59 2.58 -8.07
C SER A 79 13.62 3.56 -8.65
N THR A 80 13.15 4.55 -9.41
CA THR A 80 13.99 5.64 -9.93
C THR A 80 14.54 6.49 -8.78
N CYS A 81 13.69 6.83 -7.80
CA CYS A 81 14.12 7.51 -6.57
C CYS A 81 15.21 6.70 -5.86
N THR A 82 15.01 5.40 -5.64
CA THR A 82 16.03 4.52 -5.05
C THR A 82 17.36 4.60 -5.83
N GLY A 83 17.32 4.51 -7.15
CA GLY A 83 18.52 4.58 -7.99
C GLY A 83 19.25 5.92 -7.90
N ILE A 84 18.52 7.03 -7.86
CA ILE A 84 19.08 8.37 -7.66
C ILE A 84 19.74 8.50 -6.28
N GLN A 85 19.17 7.91 -5.22
CA GLN A 85 19.81 7.90 -3.90
C GLN A 85 21.11 7.07 -3.87
N PHE A 86 21.13 5.93 -4.57
CA PHE A 86 22.36 5.17 -4.76
C PHE A 86 23.42 5.99 -5.48
N TYR A 87 23.04 6.73 -6.52
CA TYR A 87 23.95 7.63 -7.23
C TYR A 87 24.48 8.74 -6.31
N ASN A 88 23.62 9.37 -5.51
CA ASN A 88 24.02 10.41 -4.56
C ASN A 88 24.98 9.86 -3.50
N GLY A 89 24.73 8.65 -2.99
CA GLY A 89 25.60 8.01 -2.00
C GLY A 89 26.99 7.65 -2.53
N LEU A 90 27.11 7.28 -3.81
CA LEU A 90 28.37 6.87 -4.42
C LEU A 90 29.20 8.04 -4.97
N LYS A 91 28.55 9.03 -5.59
CA LYS A 91 29.22 10.13 -6.32
C LYS A 91 28.94 11.53 -5.78
N GLY A 92 27.89 11.68 -4.98
CA GLY A 92 27.46 12.96 -4.44
C GLY A 92 27.92 13.18 -2.99
N THR A 93 27.23 14.09 -2.32
CA THR A 93 27.49 14.38 -0.90
C THR A 93 26.99 13.24 -0.01
N GLY A 94 26.08 12.40 -0.49
CA GLY A 94 25.42 11.37 0.30
C GLY A 94 24.61 11.95 1.48
N GLY A 95 24.30 13.25 1.43
CA GLY A 95 23.66 13.99 2.53
C GLY A 95 24.61 14.45 3.64
N GLY A 96 25.93 14.35 3.45
CA GLY A 96 26.94 14.83 4.41
C GLY A 96 27.32 16.31 4.24
N PRO A 97 28.01 16.92 5.24
CA PRO A 97 28.35 18.34 5.24
C PRO A 97 29.26 18.75 4.08
N ALA A 98 29.20 20.05 3.74
CA ALA A 98 29.84 20.70 2.58
C ALA A 98 31.39 20.73 2.58
N ASN A 99 32.05 19.88 3.39
CA ASN A 99 33.51 19.75 3.43
C ASN A 99 34.07 18.95 2.23
N LYS A 100 33.22 18.66 1.25
CA LYS A 100 33.50 17.88 0.05
C LYS A 100 33.88 18.79 -1.11
N GLN A 101 34.51 18.22 -2.16
CA GLN A 101 34.83 18.95 -3.38
C GLN A 101 33.59 19.67 -3.93
N GLU A 102 33.78 20.90 -4.41
CA GLU A 102 32.73 21.75 -5.01
C GLU A 102 31.88 21.01 -6.06
N GLN A 103 32.51 20.15 -6.86
CA GLN A 103 31.84 19.31 -7.84
C GLN A 103 30.82 18.33 -7.21
N GLN A 104 31.14 17.74 -6.05
CA GLN A 104 30.23 16.82 -5.34
C GLN A 104 29.02 17.56 -4.76
N ILE A 105 29.18 18.82 -4.37
CA ILE A 105 28.10 19.68 -3.87
C ILE A 105 27.12 20.02 -5.00
N ILE A 106 27.62 20.42 -6.17
CA ILE A 106 26.76 20.67 -7.35
C ILE A 106 25.98 19.42 -7.73
N ILE A 107 26.64 18.25 -7.73
CA ILE A 107 25.98 16.98 -8.03
C ILE A 107 24.88 16.71 -6.99
N GLY A 108 25.15 16.92 -5.71
CA GLY A 108 24.16 16.81 -4.62
C GLY A 108 22.93 17.68 -4.87
N HIS A 109 23.11 18.98 -5.14
CA HIS A 109 21.99 19.89 -5.40
C HIS A 109 21.15 19.47 -6.63
N LYS A 110 21.79 18.99 -7.70
CA LYS A 110 21.07 18.49 -8.88
C LYS A 110 20.25 17.24 -8.55
N VAL A 111 20.80 16.34 -7.75
CA VAL A 111 20.09 15.14 -7.31
C VAL A 111 18.91 15.51 -6.42
N ASP A 112 19.11 16.37 -5.43
CA ASP A 112 18.06 16.80 -4.51
C ASP A 112 16.91 17.51 -5.26
N TYR A 113 17.23 18.42 -6.19
CA TYR A 113 16.22 19.05 -7.04
C TYR A 113 15.41 18.04 -7.86
N THR A 114 16.10 17.08 -8.48
CA THR A 114 15.43 16.03 -9.28
C THR A 114 14.52 15.17 -8.39
N MET A 115 14.98 14.85 -7.18
CA MET A 115 14.21 14.12 -6.18
C MET A 115 12.92 14.82 -5.79
N LEU A 116 13.00 16.13 -5.50
CA LEU A 116 11.85 16.92 -5.08
C LEU A 116 10.69 16.90 -6.06
N ILE A 117 10.96 16.75 -7.36
CA ILE A 117 9.91 16.69 -8.39
C ILE A 117 9.38 15.25 -8.53
N ILE A 118 10.30 14.29 -8.66
CA ILE A 118 9.96 12.89 -8.94
C ILE A 118 9.20 12.27 -7.76
N GLU A 119 9.54 12.61 -6.52
CA GLU A 119 8.86 12.09 -5.32
C GLU A 119 7.36 12.45 -5.30
N LYS A 120 6.98 13.65 -5.76
CA LYS A 120 5.58 14.11 -5.76
C LYS A 120 4.72 13.22 -6.65
N LEU A 121 5.27 12.83 -7.79
CA LEU A 121 4.63 11.92 -8.73
C LEU A 121 4.46 10.53 -8.10
N ALA A 122 5.46 10.02 -7.37
CA ALA A 122 5.36 8.75 -6.66
C ALA A 122 4.22 8.77 -5.63
N PHE A 123 4.18 9.78 -4.76
CA PHE A 123 3.10 9.94 -3.78
C PHE A 123 1.72 9.99 -4.45
N GLY A 124 1.60 10.78 -5.52
CA GLY A 124 0.36 10.88 -6.30
C GLY A 124 -0.10 9.54 -6.87
N PHE A 125 0.79 8.82 -7.57
CA PHE A 125 0.47 7.55 -8.20
C PHE A 125 0.11 6.46 -7.18
N ILE A 126 0.80 6.39 -6.03
CA ILE A 126 0.48 5.45 -4.96
C ILE A 126 -0.92 5.74 -4.38
N LYS A 127 -1.22 7.00 -4.05
CA LYS A 127 -2.52 7.41 -3.51
C LYS A 127 -3.66 7.20 -4.53
N LEU A 128 -3.42 7.52 -5.80
CA LEU A 128 -4.39 7.28 -6.88
C LEU A 128 -4.66 5.78 -7.07
N SER A 129 -3.63 4.93 -7.04
CA SER A 129 -3.79 3.47 -7.07
C SER A 129 -4.70 2.98 -5.94
N LEU A 130 -4.48 3.47 -4.71
CA LEU A 130 -5.34 3.13 -3.56
C LEU A 130 -6.79 3.58 -3.75
N LEU A 131 -7.02 4.80 -4.23
CA LEU A 131 -8.37 5.32 -4.48
C LEU A 131 -9.09 4.55 -5.60
N PHE A 132 -8.42 4.23 -6.71
CA PHE A 132 -9.02 3.39 -7.75
C PHE A 132 -9.31 1.97 -7.25
N PHE A 133 -8.44 1.43 -6.40
CA PHE A 133 -8.66 0.16 -5.75
C PHE A 133 -9.90 0.20 -4.83
N PHE A 134 -10.03 1.22 -3.99
CA PHE A 134 -11.20 1.37 -3.12
C PHE A 134 -12.49 1.59 -3.93
N ARG A 135 -12.43 2.35 -5.04
CA ARG A 135 -13.55 2.49 -5.99
C ARG A 135 -14.00 1.15 -6.55
N ARG A 136 -13.07 0.23 -6.84
CA ARG A 136 -13.39 -1.10 -7.36
C ARG A 136 -14.09 -1.97 -6.31
N ILE A 137 -13.75 -1.83 -5.03
CA ILE A 137 -14.35 -2.62 -3.94
C ILE A 137 -15.68 -2.03 -3.44
N PHE A 138 -15.68 -0.75 -3.10
CA PHE A 138 -16.79 -0.08 -2.42
C PHE A 138 -17.63 0.79 -3.36
N GLY A 139 -17.29 0.86 -4.65
CA GLY A 139 -17.98 1.70 -5.64
C GLY A 139 -19.41 1.30 -5.94
N PHE A 140 -19.94 0.23 -5.34
CA PHE A 140 -21.36 -0.11 -5.39
C PHE A 140 -22.23 0.88 -4.60
N TRP A 141 -21.69 1.54 -3.57
CA TRP A 141 -22.41 2.60 -2.86
C TRP A 141 -22.29 3.94 -3.61
N PRO A 142 -23.40 4.60 -3.99
CA PRO A 142 -23.36 5.89 -4.67
C PRO A 142 -22.67 7.00 -3.86
N SER A 143 -22.86 7.01 -2.54
CA SER A 143 -22.20 7.96 -1.63
C SER A 143 -20.68 7.74 -1.60
N PHE A 144 -20.22 6.49 -1.57
CA PHE A 144 -18.79 6.17 -1.64
C PHE A 144 -18.19 6.68 -2.95
N ARG A 145 -18.86 6.45 -4.07
CA ARG A 145 -18.38 6.86 -5.40
C ARG A 145 -18.22 8.38 -5.51
N ARG A 146 -19.13 9.16 -4.93
CA ARG A 146 -19.03 10.63 -4.90
C ARG A 146 -17.78 11.09 -4.13
N TRP A 147 -17.63 10.66 -2.88
CA TRP A 147 -16.46 11.02 -2.06
C TRP A 147 -15.14 10.55 -2.67
N ASN A 148 -15.11 9.34 -3.20
CA ASN A 148 -13.94 8.80 -3.88
C ASN A 148 -13.54 9.63 -5.11
N ASN A 149 -14.50 10.07 -5.94
CA ASN A 149 -14.20 10.90 -7.10
C ASN A 149 -13.65 12.27 -6.70
N ILE A 150 -14.18 12.87 -5.62
CA ILE A 150 -13.66 14.13 -5.07
C ILE A 150 -12.21 13.94 -4.61
N LEU A 151 -11.92 12.86 -3.89
CA LEU A 151 -10.54 12.57 -3.44
C LEU A 151 -9.58 12.28 -4.59
N ILE A 152 -10.03 11.59 -5.64
CA ILE A 152 -9.20 11.38 -6.85
C ILE A 152 -8.84 12.73 -7.48
N GLY A 153 -9.83 13.61 -7.65
CA GLY A 153 -9.60 14.96 -8.19
C GLY A 153 -8.66 15.76 -7.30
N LEU A 154 -8.88 15.73 -5.98
CA LEU A 154 -8.05 16.42 -4.99
C LEU A 154 -6.60 15.93 -5.03
N VAL A 155 -6.36 14.62 -4.99
CA VAL A 155 -5.01 14.03 -5.01
C VAL A 155 -4.32 14.31 -6.34
N ALA A 156 -5.02 14.16 -7.47
CA ALA A 156 -4.44 14.46 -8.78
C ALA A 156 -4.06 15.95 -8.90
N ALA A 157 -4.96 16.86 -8.51
CA ALA A 157 -4.69 18.28 -8.50
C ALA A 157 -3.55 18.65 -7.54
N TRP A 158 -3.51 18.04 -6.35
CA TRP A 158 -2.46 18.22 -5.36
C TRP A 158 -1.09 17.80 -5.91
N THR A 159 -0.99 16.60 -6.52
CA THR A 159 0.26 16.12 -7.12
C THR A 159 0.74 17.04 -8.24
N ILE A 160 -0.15 17.44 -9.15
CA ILE A 160 0.20 18.33 -10.27
C ILE A 160 0.61 19.71 -9.75
N ALA A 161 -0.14 20.28 -8.80
CA ALA A 161 0.14 21.60 -8.24
C ALA A 161 1.52 21.65 -7.58
N PHE A 162 1.85 20.67 -6.74
CA PHE A 162 3.16 20.64 -6.08
C PHE A 162 4.31 20.33 -7.04
N ALA A 163 4.12 19.40 -7.99
CA ALA A 163 5.15 19.12 -9.00
C ALA A 163 5.44 20.33 -9.88
N LEU A 164 4.40 21.07 -10.30
CA LEU A 164 4.57 22.30 -11.07
C LEU A 164 5.14 23.44 -10.21
N ALA A 165 4.76 23.54 -8.94
CA ALA A 165 5.30 24.56 -8.04
C ALA A 165 6.80 24.37 -7.79
N ASP A 166 7.27 23.12 -7.65
CA ASP A 166 8.71 22.82 -7.55
C ASP A 166 9.45 23.09 -8.87
N LEU A 167 8.82 22.76 -10.01
CA LEU A 167 9.41 22.98 -11.33
C LEU A 167 9.51 24.48 -11.70
N LEU A 168 8.51 25.27 -11.29
CA LEU A 168 8.42 26.70 -11.60
C LEU A 168 8.95 27.60 -10.48
N LEU A 169 9.56 27.04 -9.43
CA LEU A 169 9.96 27.79 -8.24
C LEU A 169 10.93 28.94 -8.55
N CYS A 170 11.81 28.75 -9.53
CA CYS A 170 12.78 29.75 -10.03
C CYS A 170 12.39 30.36 -11.38
N GLY A 171 11.16 30.13 -11.87
CA GLY A 171 10.69 30.63 -13.16
C GLY A 171 11.57 30.18 -14.34
N THR A 172 12.09 31.14 -15.10
CA THR A 172 12.96 30.89 -16.27
C THR A 172 14.41 30.54 -15.90
N HIS A 173 14.79 30.67 -14.63
CA HIS A 173 16.17 30.52 -14.15
C HIS A 173 16.38 29.20 -13.41
N ILE A 174 16.20 28.09 -14.14
CA ILE A 174 16.30 26.73 -13.58
C ILE A 174 17.73 26.46 -13.07
N GLU A 175 18.74 27.07 -13.69
CA GLU A 175 20.15 26.99 -13.31
C GLU A 175 20.44 27.43 -11.88
N MET A 176 19.57 28.26 -11.30
CA MET A 176 19.71 28.75 -9.93
C MET A 176 19.44 27.67 -8.88
N HIS A 177 18.79 26.55 -9.25
CA HIS A 177 18.56 25.43 -8.33
C HIS A 177 19.85 24.72 -7.89
N TRP A 178 20.91 24.74 -8.70
CA TRP A 178 22.20 24.11 -8.40
C TRP A 178 23.38 25.07 -8.41
N ALA A 179 23.12 26.39 -8.47
CA ALA A 179 24.16 27.40 -8.39
C ALA A 179 24.83 27.39 -7.00
N ILE A 180 26.16 27.49 -6.97
CA ILE A 180 26.94 27.54 -5.73
C ILE A 180 26.77 28.91 -5.07
N ASP A 181 26.74 29.97 -5.88
CA ASP A 181 26.39 31.30 -5.38
C ASP A 181 24.88 31.38 -5.18
N GLN A 182 24.48 31.43 -3.92
CA GLN A 182 23.07 31.48 -3.52
C GLN A 182 22.52 32.91 -3.41
N ALA A 183 23.36 33.93 -3.62
CA ALA A 183 22.91 35.33 -3.68
C ALA A 183 21.87 35.59 -4.81
N PRO A 184 22.06 35.13 -6.06
CA PRO A 184 21.06 35.30 -7.12
C PRO A 184 19.81 34.42 -6.91
N GLY A 185 19.92 33.25 -6.26
CA GLY A 185 18.79 32.37 -5.97
C GLY A 185 17.69 33.06 -5.14
N LYS A 186 18.08 33.93 -4.20
CA LYS A 186 17.15 34.70 -3.36
C LYS A 186 16.32 35.75 -4.13
N LYS A 187 16.80 36.16 -5.31
CA LYS A 187 16.15 37.18 -6.16
C LYS A 187 15.19 36.56 -7.17
N TYR A 188 15.53 35.38 -7.70
CA TYR A 188 14.79 34.73 -8.78
C TYR A 188 13.92 33.55 -8.34
N CYS A 189 14.19 32.96 -7.17
CA CYS A 189 13.48 31.79 -6.67
C CYS A 189 12.59 32.09 -5.46
N GLY A 190 11.45 31.40 -5.41
CA GLY A 190 10.59 31.36 -4.23
C GLY A 190 11.23 30.64 -3.03
N SER A 191 10.52 30.60 -1.91
CA SER A 191 10.97 29.90 -0.70
C SER A 191 10.78 28.39 -0.83
N THR A 192 11.87 27.67 -1.12
CA THR A 192 11.90 26.19 -1.14
C THR A 192 11.42 25.60 0.19
N GLY A 193 11.87 26.16 1.31
CA GLY A 193 11.47 25.71 2.65
C GLY A 193 9.96 25.83 2.90
N ALA A 194 9.32 26.92 2.45
CA ALA A 194 7.88 27.09 2.60
C ALA A 194 7.09 26.05 1.79
N LEU A 195 7.52 25.79 0.55
CA LEU A 195 6.90 24.79 -0.31
C LEU A 195 7.06 23.37 0.26
N LEU A 196 8.25 23.04 0.78
CA LEU A 196 8.52 21.77 1.45
C LEU A 196 7.63 21.53 2.67
N ILE A 197 7.45 22.53 3.53
CA ILE A 197 6.55 22.45 4.70
C ILE A 197 5.10 22.28 4.25
N ALA A 198 4.65 23.10 3.28
CA ALA A 198 3.30 23.02 2.75
C ALA A 198 3.02 21.63 2.18
N PHE A 199 3.96 21.07 1.42
CA PHE A 199 3.88 19.72 0.90
C PHE A 199 3.84 18.67 2.02
N ALA A 200 4.69 18.79 3.05
CA ALA A 200 4.77 17.83 4.13
C ALA A 200 3.46 17.74 4.93
N ILE A 201 2.93 18.88 5.34
CA ILE A 201 1.68 18.97 6.11
C ILE A 201 0.51 18.46 5.25
N THR A 202 0.42 18.89 3.99
CA THR A 202 -0.69 18.47 3.12
C THR A 202 -0.58 17.01 2.67
N SER A 203 0.63 16.42 2.63
CA SER A 203 0.79 14.98 2.38
C SER A 203 0.16 14.16 3.51
N VAL A 204 0.48 14.49 4.77
CA VAL A 204 -0.10 13.82 5.95
C VAL A 204 -1.62 13.98 5.97
N LEU A 205 -2.13 15.18 5.65
CA LEU A 205 -3.57 15.42 5.57
C LEU A 205 -4.24 14.55 4.49
N THR A 206 -3.67 14.51 3.29
CA THR A 206 -4.21 13.69 2.20
C THR A 206 -4.15 12.20 2.50
N ASP A 207 -3.14 11.72 3.24
CA ASP A 207 -3.08 10.32 3.70
C ASP A 207 -4.19 10.01 4.70
N ALA A 208 -4.42 10.88 5.68
CA ALA A 208 -5.52 10.73 6.62
C ALA A 208 -6.89 10.69 5.91
N MET A 209 -7.09 11.52 4.87
CA MET A 209 -8.31 11.52 4.06
C MET A 209 -8.48 10.22 3.27
N VAL A 210 -7.42 9.71 2.65
CA VAL A 210 -7.46 8.45 1.87
C VAL A 210 -7.69 7.24 2.80
N LEU A 211 -7.04 7.21 3.96
CA LEU A 211 -7.17 6.11 4.93
C LEU A 211 -8.52 6.10 5.66
N SER A 212 -9.11 7.27 5.90
CA SER A 212 -10.42 7.37 6.55
C SER A 212 -11.58 7.02 5.63
N LEU A 213 -11.42 7.16 4.30
CA LEU A 213 -12.48 6.89 3.31
C LEU A 213 -13.19 5.53 3.47
N PRO A 214 -12.50 4.37 3.58
CA PRO A 214 -13.16 3.08 3.71
C PRO A 214 -13.72 2.78 5.12
N LEU A 215 -13.29 3.47 6.18
CA LEU A 215 -13.61 3.11 7.57
C LEU A 215 -15.12 3.08 7.87
N PRO A 216 -15.93 4.10 7.49
CA PRO A 216 -17.36 4.10 7.78
C PRO A 216 -18.11 2.97 7.04
N TYR A 217 -17.60 2.55 5.88
CA TYR A 217 -18.22 1.54 5.03
C TYR A 217 -17.82 0.12 5.45
N ILE A 218 -16.63 -0.07 6.02
CA ILE A 218 -16.20 -1.34 6.61
C ILE A 218 -17.13 -1.74 7.77
N GLY A 219 -17.57 -0.79 8.59
CA GLY A 219 -18.48 -1.06 9.71
C GLY A 219 -19.88 -1.53 9.30
N LYS A 220 -20.34 -1.17 8.10
CA LYS A 220 -21.68 -1.52 7.58
C LYS A 220 -21.72 -2.86 6.85
N LEU A 221 -20.56 -3.44 6.55
CA LEU A 221 -20.46 -4.60 5.67
C LEU A 221 -20.13 -5.82 6.52
N GLN A 222 -21.10 -6.75 6.65
CA GLN A 222 -20.94 -8.05 7.32
C GLN A 222 -19.97 -8.94 6.53
N MET A 223 -18.70 -8.56 6.48
CA MET A 223 -17.69 -9.28 5.75
C MET A 223 -17.09 -10.39 6.61
N ALA A 224 -16.86 -11.55 5.99
CA ALA A 224 -16.15 -12.67 6.60
C ALA A 224 -14.82 -12.19 7.22
N ARG A 225 -14.46 -12.73 8.40
CA ARG A 225 -13.31 -12.31 9.22
C ARG A 225 -12.02 -12.09 8.42
N ALA A 226 -11.80 -12.84 7.34
CA ALA A 226 -10.66 -12.68 6.43
C ALA A 226 -10.58 -11.32 5.69
N ARG A 227 -11.70 -10.70 5.32
CA ARG A 227 -11.73 -9.35 4.71
C ARG A 227 -11.47 -8.26 5.76
N LYS A 228 -11.90 -8.50 7.00
CA LYS A 228 -11.63 -7.63 8.14
C LYS A 228 -10.14 -7.55 8.44
N TRP A 229 -9.44 -8.70 8.47
CA TRP A 229 -7.98 -8.74 8.63
C TRP A 229 -7.23 -7.98 7.54
N ALA A 230 -7.57 -8.20 6.25
CA ALA A 230 -6.92 -7.48 5.16
C ALA A 230 -7.10 -5.95 5.26
N ALA A 231 -8.31 -5.49 5.60
CA ALA A 231 -8.59 -4.07 5.84
C ALA A 231 -7.78 -3.51 7.02
N SER A 232 -7.66 -4.27 8.12
CA SER A 232 -6.85 -3.88 9.27
C SER A 232 -5.37 -3.75 8.92
N PHE A 233 -4.80 -4.67 8.13
CA PHE A 233 -3.40 -4.57 7.70
C PHE A 233 -3.12 -3.35 6.82
N ILE A 234 -4.03 -3.01 5.91
CA ILE A 234 -3.92 -1.82 5.07
C ILE A 234 -3.95 -0.56 5.94
N PHE A 235 -4.86 -0.50 6.90
CA PHE A 235 -4.97 0.63 7.81
C PHE A 235 -3.73 0.76 8.71
N LEU A 236 -3.19 -0.35 9.22
CA LEU A 236 -1.96 -0.35 10.01
C LEU A 236 -0.77 0.16 9.21
N LEU A 237 -0.53 -0.38 8.00
CA LEU A 237 0.60 0.06 7.19
C LEU A 237 0.44 1.48 6.65
N GLY A 238 -0.78 1.87 6.29
CA GLY A 238 -1.10 3.26 5.96
C GLY A 238 -0.85 4.19 7.13
N GLY A 239 -1.22 3.79 8.35
CA GLY A 239 -0.94 4.55 9.57
C GLY A 239 0.56 4.69 9.86
N ILE A 240 1.34 3.62 9.70
CA ILE A 240 2.80 3.66 9.86
C ILE A 240 3.44 4.57 8.79
N SER A 241 2.98 4.47 7.53
CA SER A 241 3.41 5.36 6.44
C SER A 241 3.09 6.83 6.78
N THR A 242 1.87 7.12 7.26
CA THR A 242 1.49 8.47 7.67
C THR A 242 2.36 8.99 8.82
N LEU A 243 2.70 8.12 9.78
CA LEU A 243 3.58 8.47 10.90
C LEU A 243 5.00 8.83 10.43
N ALA A 244 5.53 8.13 9.41
CA ALA A 244 6.78 8.51 8.74
C ALA A 244 6.70 9.94 8.15
N GLY A 245 5.57 10.28 7.51
CA GLY A 245 5.30 11.64 7.00
C GLY A 245 5.20 12.71 8.10
N VAL A 246 4.67 12.35 9.28
CA VAL A 246 4.64 13.25 10.45
C VAL A 246 6.05 13.53 10.96
N PHE A 247 6.89 12.51 11.12
CA PHE A 247 8.29 12.70 11.53
C PHE A 247 9.04 13.61 10.55
N ARG A 248 8.86 13.39 9.26
CA ARG A 248 9.40 14.27 8.22
C ARG A 248 8.91 15.72 8.36
N SER A 249 7.63 15.92 8.61
CA SER A 249 7.03 17.26 8.76
C SER A 249 7.63 18.01 9.96
N ILE A 250 7.81 17.32 11.10
CA ILE A 250 8.44 17.89 12.30
C ILE A 250 9.86 18.34 11.98
N PHE A 251 10.65 17.49 11.33
CA PHE A 251 12.00 17.84 10.91
C PHE A 251 12.01 19.09 10.03
N LEU A 252 11.19 19.12 8.96
CA LEU A 252 11.19 20.24 8.02
C LEU A 252 10.83 21.57 8.70
N CYS A 253 9.88 21.56 9.63
CA CYS A 253 9.55 22.75 10.42
C CYS A 253 10.75 23.25 11.23
N VAL A 254 11.46 22.35 11.91
CA VAL A 254 12.68 22.69 12.66
C VAL A 254 13.77 23.20 11.73
N SER A 255 14.08 22.50 10.64
CA SER A 255 15.12 22.89 9.68
C SER A 255 14.88 24.25 9.03
N VAL A 256 13.64 24.58 8.68
CA VAL A 256 13.30 25.90 8.13
C VAL A 256 13.47 26.99 9.19
N SER A 257 13.06 26.75 10.44
CA SER A 257 13.30 27.71 11.53
C SER A 257 14.79 27.98 11.78
N GLN A 258 15.65 26.99 11.49
CA GLN A 258 17.10 27.09 11.60
C GLN A 258 17.74 27.70 10.33
N GLY A 259 16.95 28.01 9.30
CA GLY A 259 17.42 28.62 8.06
C GLY A 259 18.14 27.67 7.10
N TRP A 260 18.10 26.35 7.34
CA TRP A 260 18.81 25.35 6.52
C TRP A 260 18.41 25.36 5.04
N PHE A 261 17.14 25.65 4.76
CA PHE A 261 16.61 25.77 3.40
C PHE A 261 16.64 27.21 2.86
N GLY A 262 17.29 28.12 3.58
CA GLY A 262 17.46 29.52 3.18
C GLY A 262 18.65 29.69 2.25
N TRP A 263 18.46 30.43 1.16
CA TRP A 263 19.53 30.76 0.23
C TRP A 263 20.67 31.53 0.92
N GLY A 264 21.87 30.94 0.94
CA GLY A 264 23.09 31.51 1.53
C GLY A 264 23.34 31.14 3.00
N TYR A 265 22.74 30.06 3.50
CA TYR A 265 23.02 29.54 4.85
C TYR A 265 24.50 29.15 5.00
N LYS A 266 25.17 29.79 5.95
CA LYS A 266 26.50 29.40 6.45
C LYS A 266 26.36 29.11 7.92
N THR A 267 26.73 27.90 8.35
CA THR A 267 26.81 27.56 9.77
C THR A 267 27.83 28.50 10.44
N GLY A 268 27.43 29.18 11.51
CA GLY A 268 28.37 29.96 12.32
C GLY A 268 29.44 29.05 12.96
N PRO A 269 30.65 29.57 13.26
CA PRO A 269 31.66 28.79 13.97
C PRO A 269 31.11 28.37 15.34
N GLY A 270 31.08 27.05 15.60
CA GLY A 270 30.52 26.47 16.83
C GLY A 270 29.05 26.01 16.76
N TYR A 271 28.43 25.99 15.57
CA TYR A 271 27.09 25.44 15.41
C TYR A 271 27.09 23.93 15.65
N VAL A 272 26.45 23.49 16.74
CA VAL A 272 26.19 22.07 17.01
C VAL A 272 24.88 21.73 16.31
N GLU A 273 24.91 20.84 15.31
CA GLU A 273 23.68 20.40 14.66
C GLU A 273 22.77 19.78 15.74
N PRO A 274 21.55 20.30 15.96
CA PRO A 274 20.68 19.77 16.98
C PRO A 274 20.42 18.29 16.72
N LEU A 275 20.39 17.49 17.79
CA LEU A 275 20.29 16.02 17.72
C LEU A 275 19.14 15.53 16.82
N VAL A 276 18.02 16.27 16.78
CA VAL A 276 16.89 15.99 15.89
C VAL A 276 17.27 16.03 14.40
N LEU A 277 18.16 16.94 14.00
CA LEU A 277 18.60 17.06 12.62
C LEU A 277 19.60 15.96 12.23
N GLN A 278 20.37 15.47 13.21
CA GLN A 278 21.29 14.36 12.99
C GLN A 278 20.55 13.02 12.90
N ILE A 279 19.59 12.76 13.79
CA ILE A 279 18.84 11.48 13.84
C ILE A 279 17.82 11.36 12.69
N PHE A 280 17.17 12.45 12.28
CA PHE A 280 16.04 12.41 11.35
C PHE A 280 16.41 12.95 9.98
N ASN A 281 17.19 12.21 9.18
CA ASN A 281 17.41 12.60 7.78
C ASN A 281 16.05 12.63 7.02
N PRO A 282 15.65 13.77 6.42
CA PRO A 282 14.33 13.91 5.81
C PRO A 282 14.16 12.98 4.62
N THR A 283 15.23 12.77 3.86
CA THR A 283 15.24 11.92 2.67
C THR A 283 15.01 10.45 3.04
N PHE A 284 15.53 10.02 4.20
CA PHE A 284 15.24 8.68 4.73
C PHE A 284 13.75 8.48 4.98
N TRP A 285 13.11 9.42 5.68
CA TRP A 285 11.69 9.30 6.00
C TRP A 285 10.80 9.41 4.76
N VAL A 286 11.14 10.27 3.79
CA VAL A 286 10.47 10.32 2.49
C VAL A 286 10.51 8.96 1.78
N MET A 287 11.69 8.33 1.70
CA MET A 287 11.84 7.02 1.05
C MET A 287 11.03 5.95 1.78
N MET A 288 11.09 5.92 3.12
CA MET A 288 10.31 4.98 3.93
C MET A 288 8.80 5.18 3.73
N GLU A 289 8.33 6.41 3.68
CA GLU A 289 6.93 6.76 3.43
C GLU A 289 6.46 6.18 2.08
N MET A 290 7.25 6.36 1.02
CA MET A 290 6.97 5.82 -0.32
C MET A 290 7.01 4.28 -0.38
N TYR A 291 7.98 3.64 0.28
CA TYR A 291 8.06 2.18 0.32
C TYR A 291 6.87 1.57 1.06
N LEU A 292 6.56 2.08 2.25
CA LEU A 292 5.44 1.62 3.07
C LEU A 292 4.10 1.87 2.37
N GLY A 293 3.95 3.02 1.70
CA GLY A 293 2.78 3.32 0.88
C GLY A 293 2.62 2.32 -0.28
N THR A 294 3.71 1.98 -0.97
CA THR A 294 3.72 0.98 -2.04
C THR A 294 3.34 -0.41 -1.52
N TRP A 295 3.86 -0.81 -0.36
CA TRP A 295 3.50 -2.09 0.27
C TRP A 295 2.02 -2.12 0.65
N ALA A 296 1.53 -1.05 1.29
CA ALA A 296 0.13 -0.90 1.67
C ALA A 296 -0.81 -0.96 0.45
N ALA A 297 -0.41 -0.39 -0.68
CA ALA A 297 -1.19 -0.42 -1.92
C ALA A 297 -1.27 -1.81 -2.58
N ASN A 298 -0.27 -2.68 -2.38
CA ASN A 298 -0.23 -4.01 -3.00
C ASN A 298 -0.95 -5.09 -2.20
N LEU A 299 -0.90 -5.02 -0.86
CA LEU A 299 -1.53 -6.00 0.04
C LEU A 299 -3.03 -6.28 -0.20
N PRO A 300 -3.89 -5.27 -0.46
CA PRO A 300 -5.30 -5.50 -0.67
C PRO A 300 -5.60 -6.49 -1.81
N ALA A 301 -4.81 -6.42 -2.89
CA ALA A 301 -4.97 -7.28 -4.06
C ALA A 301 -4.51 -8.73 -3.81
N LEU A 302 -3.68 -8.96 -2.80
CA LEU A 302 -3.17 -10.28 -2.40
C LEU A 302 -4.16 -11.06 -1.51
N ALA A 303 -5.26 -10.44 -1.07
CA ALA A 303 -6.26 -11.07 -0.21
C ALA A 303 -6.83 -12.42 -0.72
N PRO A 304 -7.07 -12.64 -2.03
CA PRO A 304 -7.54 -13.94 -2.54
C PRO A 304 -6.51 -15.07 -2.34
N LEU A 305 -5.22 -14.78 -2.53
CA LEU A 305 -4.13 -15.74 -2.35
C LEU A 305 -4.01 -16.19 -0.90
N MET A 306 -4.09 -15.25 0.05
CA MET A 306 -4.08 -15.57 1.47
C MET A 306 -5.23 -16.51 1.88
N ARG A 307 -6.38 -16.41 1.20
CA ARG A 307 -7.51 -17.31 1.45
C ARG A 307 -7.30 -18.69 0.86
N SER A 308 -6.80 -18.78 -0.37
CA SER A 308 -6.56 -20.08 -1.01
C SER A 308 -5.50 -20.89 -0.28
N MET A 309 -4.44 -20.24 0.23
CA MET A 309 -3.43 -20.88 1.07
C MET A 309 -4.02 -21.39 2.38
N ASN A 310 -4.83 -20.57 3.08
CA ASN A 310 -5.49 -20.98 4.33
C ASN A 310 -6.57 -22.05 4.13
N ALA A 311 -7.24 -22.09 2.98
CA ALA A 311 -8.21 -23.13 2.65
C ALA A 311 -7.49 -24.47 2.38
N LYS A 312 -6.42 -24.46 1.58
CA LYS A 312 -5.59 -25.65 1.33
C LYS A 312 -4.92 -26.16 2.61
N TYR A 313 -4.41 -25.27 3.47
CA TYR A 313 -3.86 -25.65 4.77
C TYR A 313 -4.91 -26.26 5.71
N ARG A 314 -6.13 -25.71 5.74
CA ARG A 314 -7.24 -26.32 6.51
C ARG A 314 -7.65 -27.68 5.96
N LEU A 315 -7.72 -27.84 4.64
CA LEU A 315 -7.99 -29.15 4.02
C LEU A 315 -6.87 -30.14 4.36
N TYR A 316 -5.60 -29.77 4.18
CA TYR A 316 -4.45 -30.61 4.50
C TYR A 316 -4.42 -31.00 5.99
N SER A 317 -4.64 -30.06 6.89
CA SER A 317 -4.75 -30.31 8.34
C SER A 317 -5.88 -31.28 8.67
N SER A 318 -7.04 -31.15 8.03
CA SER A 318 -8.18 -32.07 8.24
C SER A 318 -7.89 -33.49 7.71
N THR A 319 -7.16 -33.62 6.60
CA THR A 319 -6.73 -34.92 6.05
C THR A 319 -5.68 -35.59 6.94
N VAL A 320 -4.76 -34.81 7.52
CA VAL A 320 -3.76 -35.29 8.47
C VAL A 320 -4.40 -35.72 9.79
N TYR A 321 -5.34 -34.94 10.35
CA TYR A 321 -6.10 -35.32 11.55
C TYR A 321 -6.93 -36.59 11.33
N ARG A 322 -7.58 -36.72 10.16
CA ARG A 322 -8.37 -37.91 9.80
C ARG A 322 -7.51 -39.16 9.58
N LYS A 323 -6.25 -39.01 9.16
CA LYS A 323 -5.27 -40.12 9.09
C LYS A 323 -4.73 -40.49 10.48
N LEU A 324 -4.49 -39.52 11.36
CA LEU A 324 -4.03 -39.77 12.74
C LEU A 324 -5.11 -40.39 13.65
N SER A 325 -6.39 -40.07 13.43
CA SER A 325 -7.51 -40.69 14.17
C SER A 325 -7.77 -42.15 13.78
N PHE A 326 -7.26 -42.62 12.65
CA PHE A 326 -7.38 -44.04 12.23
C PHE A 326 -6.31 -44.95 12.83
N THR A 327 -5.24 -44.39 13.43
CA THR A 327 -4.14 -45.14 14.04
C THR A 327 -4.33 -45.47 15.53
N HIS A 328 -5.45 -45.06 16.15
CA HIS A 328 -5.79 -45.38 17.55
C HIS A 328 -7.19 -46.01 17.69
N ALA A 329 -7.45 -47.09 16.96
CA ALA A 329 -8.45 -48.07 17.38
C ALA A 329 -7.70 -49.30 17.96
N PRO A 330 -7.67 -49.48 19.30
CA PRO A 330 -7.24 -50.76 19.87
C PRO A 330 -8.31 -51.79 19.54
N GLY A 331 -7.90 -52.90 18.93
CA GLY A 331 -8.78 -54.03 18.70
C GLY A 331 -9.33 -54.58 20.02
N SER A 332 -10.65 -54.56 20.17
CA SER A 332 -11.33 -55.39 21.17
C SER A 332 -11.75 -56.69 20.50
N GLY A 333 -11.19 -57.80 20.98
CA GLY A 333 -11.52 -59.15 20.56
C GLY A 333 -13.01 -59.47 20.70
N GLY A 334 -13.49 -60.31 19.80
CA GLY A 334 -14.86 -60.81 19.82
C GLY A 334 -15.12 -61.81 20.93
N THR A 335 -16.39 -61.92 21.34
CA THR A 335 -17.18 -63.17 21.43
C THR A 335 -18.57 -62.84 21.96
N GLY A 336 -19.63 -63.40 21.35
CA GLY A 336 -20.87 -63.74 22.08
C GLY A 336 -22.21 -63.12 21.62
N ARG A 337 -22.97 -63.92 20.85
CA ARG A 337 -24.42 -64.19 20.91
C ARG A 337 -25.50 -63.19 20.40
N LYS A 338 -26.16 -63.66 19.31
CA LYS A 338 -27.61 -63.82 18.99
C LYS A 338 -28.63 -62.69 19.23
N GLY A 339 -29.39 -62.39 18.17
CA GLY A 339 -30.77 -61.86 18.17
C GLY A 339 -30.97 -60.78 17.09
N SER A 340 -31.46 -61.10 15.88
CA SER A 340 -32.87 -61.12 15.43
C SER A 340 -33.37 -59.77 14.87
N GLY A 341 -33.70 -59.76 13.55
CA GLY A 341 -34.54 -58.75 12.88
C GLY A 341 -33.84 -57.91 11.80
N PRO A 342 -34.28 -57.91 10.53
CA PRO A 342 -33.77 -57.03 9.48
C PRO A 342 -34.67 -55.80 9.31
N ASP A 343 -34.12 -54.59 9.46
CA ASP A 343 -34.68 -53.38 8.86
C ASP A 343 -33.55 -52.62 8.13
N GLU A 344 -33.51 -52.90 6.84
CA GLU A 344 -32.55 -52.42 5.86
C GLU A 344 -33.07 -51.12 5.23
N TRP A 345 -32.60 -49.96 5.70
CA TRP A 345 -32.75 -48.70 4.98
C TRP A 345 -31.52 -48.47 4.11
N LEU A 346 -31.52 -49.11 2.94
CA LEU A 346 -30.56 -48.87 1.88
C LEU A 346 -30.74 -47.47 1.29
N THR A 347 -29.61 -46.77 1.25
CA THR A 347 -29.41 -45.49 0.60
C THR A 347 -29.54 -45.63 -0.91
N VAL A 348 -30.49 -44.92 -1.52
CA VAL A 348 -30.67 -44.85 -2.98
C VAL A 348 -29.49 -44.08 -3.58
N ALA A 349 -28.50 -44.82 -4.08
CA ALA A 349 -27.48 -44.31 -5.00
C ALA A 349 -28.01 -44.40 -6.44
N ARG A 350 -28.11 -43.26 -7.12
CA ARG A 350 -28.48 -43.15 -8.54
C ARG A 350 -27.24 -43.44 -9.39
N GLN A 351 -27.22 -44.57 -10.10
CA GLN A 351 -26.34 -44.82 -11.25
C GLN A 351 -27.16 -44.85 -12.54
N PRO A 352 -26.66 -44.31 -13.67
CA PRO A 352 -27.24 -44.55 -14.98
C PRO A 352 -26.40 -45.56 -15.76
N GLU A 353 -26.98 -46.68 -16.19
CA GLU A 353 -26.41 -47.51 -17.27
C GLU A 353 -27.46 -47.93 -18.32
N SER A 354 -27.16 -47.49 -19.54
CA SER A 354 -27.30 -48.05 -20.90
C SER A 354 -28.16 -49.30 -21.23
N GLY A 355 -28.87 -49.16 -22.37
CA GLY A 355 -29.17 -50.22 -23.37
C GLY A 355 -30.58 -50.83 -23.28
N ASN A 356 -31.39 -51.02 -24.32
CA ASN A 356 -31.16 -51.03 -25.77
C ASN A 356 -32.50 -51.00 -26.55
N SER A 357 -32.48 -50.36 -27.73
CA SER A 357 -33.23 -50.58 -28.99
C SER A 357 -34.74 -50.94 -29.03
N SER A 358 -35.53 -50.06 -29.67
CA SER A 358 -36.40 -50.36 -30.85
C SER A 358 -37.05 -49.04 -31.35
N SER A 359 -36.48 -48.43 -32.40
CA SER A 359 -37.03 -48.36 -33.77
C SER A 359 -38.46 -47.85 -33.88
N LEU A 360 -38.63 -46.61 -34.38
CA LEU A 360 -39.44 -46.27 -35.56
C LEU A 360 -39.22 -44.78 -35.90
N ASN A 361 -38.71 -44.54 -37.11
CA ASN A 361 -38.71 -43.25 -37.79
C ASN A 361 -40.13 -42.97 -38.31
N GLU A 362 -40.61 -41.72 -38.20
CA GLU A 362 -41.27 -41.08 -39.33
C GLU A 362 -41.28 -39.55 -39.19
N ASN A 363 -40.98 -38.90 -40.31
CA ASN A 363 -40.96 -37.46 -40.53
C ASN A 363 -42.38 -36.89 -40.55
N ALA A 364 -42.55 -35.63 -40.15
CA ALA A 364 -43.20 -34.57 -40.96
C ALA A 364 -43.59 -33.40 -40.05
N GLY A 365 -43.19 -32.20 -40.45
CA GLY A 365 -43.78 -30.97 -39.91
C GLY A 365 -45.06 -30.64 -40.66
N GLU A 366 -46.04 -30.07 -39.97
CA GLU A 366 -46.98 -29.08 -40.48
C GLU A 366 -47.84 -28.52 -39.34
N ASN A 367 -47.93 -27.19 -39.31
CA ASN A 367 -49.07 -26.33 -38.97
C ASN A 367 -50.02 -26.66 -37.80
N GLY A 368 -50.22 -25.65 -36.94
CA GLY A 368 -51.58 -25.20 -36.59
C GLY A 368 -52.04 -25.36 -35.14
N ASN A 369 -52.30 -24.19 -34.54
CA ASN A 369 -53.38 -23.89 -33.59
C ASN A 369 -53.29 -24.35 -32.11
N ALA A 370 -53.11 -23.32 -31.27
CA ALA A 370 -53.88 -22.99 -30.06
C ALA A 370 -54.42 -24.13 -29.19
N LEU A 371 -54.01 -24.14 -27.92
CA LEU A 371 -54.87 -24.53 -26.79
C LEU A 371 -54.42 -23.82 -25.51
N GLN A 372 -55.24 -22.86 -25.12
CA GLN A 372 -55.23 -22.12 -23.86
C GLN A 372 -55.89 -23.02 -22.80
N VAL A 373 -55.26 -23.25 -21.64
CA VAL A 373 -55.95 -23.82 -20.48
C VAL A 373 -55.66 -22.96 -19.25
N ARG A 374 -56.73 -22.30 -18.80
CA ARG A 374 -56.89 -21.48 -17.60
C ARG A 374 -57.26 -22.42 -16.45
N ILE A 375 -56.58 -22.32 -15.31
CA ILE A 375 -57.00 -22.98 -14.06
C ILE A 375 -57.38 -21.88 -13.07
N GLU A 376 -58.68 -21.73 -12.84
CA GLU A 376 -59.25 -20.98 -11.71
C GLU A 376 -59.52 -21.96 -10.56
N SER A 377 -59.09 -21.59 -9.35
CA SER A 377 -59.54 -22.20 -8.10
C SER A 377 -59.97 -21.09 -7.16
N GLY A 378 -61.28 -20.92 -7.00
CA GLY A 378 -61.89 -20.01 -6.04
C GLY A 378 -62.44 -20.76 -4.84
N HIS A 379 -62.19 -20.26 -3.64
CA HIS A 379 -63.16 -20.07 -2.54
C HIS A 379 -62.42 -19.50 -1.33
N MET A 380 -62.75 -18.27 -0.94
CA MET A 380 -62.40 -17.74 0.38
C MET A 380 -63.53 -16.82 0.83
N SER A 381 -64.12 -17.18 1.96
CA SER A 381 -65.35 -16.67 2.53
C SER A 381 -65.21 -15.27 3.12
N ASP A 382 -66.32 -14.53 3.08
CA ASP A 382 -66.61 -13.24 3.72
C ASP A 382 -66.12 -13.13 5.17
N VAL A 383 -65.57 -11.96 5.53
CA VAL A 383 -66.00 -11.10 6.66
C VAL A 383 -65.51 -9.66 6.37
N ASP A 384 -66.44 -8.77 6.01
CA ASP A 384 -66.33 -7.32 6.18
C ASP A 384 -66.49 -6.98 7.68
N GLU A 385 -65.79 -5.95 8.20
CA GLU A 385 -66.39 -4.75 8.85
C GLU A 385 -65.33 -3.85 9.57
N PHE A 386 -65.26 -2.58 9.12
CA PHE A 386 -65.05 -1.31 9.87
C PHE A 386 -63.76 -1.00 10.66
N ARG A 387 -63.08 0.09 10.23
CA ARG A 387 -63.16 1.49 10.75
C ARG A 387 -61.81 2.18 11.03
N VAL A 388 -61.73 3.40 10.45
CA VAL A 388 -60.91 4.61 10.74
C VAL A 388 -59.41 4.51 10.56
#